data_AF-A0A4R1I8F3-F1
#
_entry.id   AF-A0A4R1I8F3-F1
#
_cell.length_a   1.000
_cell.length_b   1.000
_cell.length_c   1.000
_cell.angle_alpha   90.00
_cell.angle_beta   90.00
_cell.angle_gamma   90.00
#
_symmetry.space_group_name_H-M   'P 1'
#
loop_
_entity.id
_entity.type
_entity.pdbx_description
1 polymer ?
#
loop_
_entity_poly.entity_id
_entity_poly.type
_entity_poly.pdbx_seq_one_letter_code
_entity_poly.pdbx_strand_id
1 'polypeptide(L)'
;MMYLIFATAGEAQARSAAAWQALGSAPGDTLYLWAWQLHPTDGRAALLLPAMPGEAQIHLSQESYDGLLTPAERAARVETLPAEDWGVAEF
;
A
#
# COMPACT_ATOMS: atom_id res chain seq x y z
N MET A 1 4.28 7.43 -7.74
CA MET A 1 3.35 6.76 -6.81
C MET A 1 2.58 5.70 -7.57
N MET A 2 2.33 4.53 -6.99
CA MET A 2 1.61 3.40 -7.61
C MET A 2 0.54 2.87 -6.66
N TYR A 3 -0.38 2.06 -7.16
CA TYR A 3 -1.49 1.52 -6.37
C TYR A 3 -1.63 0.01 -6.52
N LEU A 4 -2.04 -0.64 -5.43
CA LEU A 4 -2.55 -2.02 -5.44
C LEU A 4 -4.03 -2.00 -5.03
N ILE A 5 -4.88 -2.64 -5.81
CA ILE A 5 -6.32 -2.69 -5.55
C ILE A 5 -6.65 -4.02 -4.86
N PHE A 6 -7.29 -3.92 -3.70
CA PHE A 6 -7.76 -5.03 -2.88
C PHE A 6 -9.29 -5.07 -2.86
N ALA A 7 -9.85 -6.23 -2.54
CA ALA A 7 -11.30 -6.41 -2.49
C ALA A 7 -11.92 -5.66 -1.30
N THR A 8 -11.15 -5.45 -0.22
CA THR A 8 -11.61 -4.73 0.97
C THR A 8 -10.51 -3.86 1.59
N ALA A 9 -10.90 -2.86 2.39
CA ALA A 9 -9.96 -2.10 3.23
C ALA A 9 -9.20 -2.98 4.23
N GLY A 10 -9.83 -4.04 4.74
CA GLY A 10 -9.18 -4.98 5.65
C GLY A 10 -7.98 -5.69 5.01
N GLU A 11 -8.10 -6.07 3.73
CA GLU A 11 -7.01 -6.67 2.97
C GLU A 11 -5.86 -5.68 2.73
N ALA A 12 -6.17 -4.44 2.33
CA ALA A 12 -5.16 -3.40 2.14
C ALA A 12 -4.41 -3.09 3.45
N GLN A 13 -5.14 -2.99 4.57
CA GLN A 13 -4.57 -2.78 5.90
C GLN A 13 -3.68 -3.94 6.34
N ALA A 14 -4.19 -5.18 6.22
CA ALA A 14 -3.43 -6.38 6.58
C ALA A 14 -2.15 -6.48 5.75
N ARG A 15 -2.21 -6.11 4.46
CA ARG A 15 -1.04 -6.13 3.59
C ARG A 15 0.01 -5.11 3.98
N SER A 16 -0.42 -3.90 4.34
CA SER A 16 0.47 -2.85 4.83
C SER A 16 1.11 -3.21 6.16
N ALA A 17 0.34 -3.77 7.09
CA ALA A 17 0.85 -4.26 8.37
C ALA A 17 1.87 -5.40 8.17
N ALA A 18 1.61 -6.34 7.24
CA ALA A 18 2.56 -7.39 6.91
C ALA A 18 3.87 -6.84 6.32
N ALA A 19 3.79 -5.79 5.48
CA ALA A 19 4.99 -5.12 4.96
C ALA A 19 5.79 -4.46 6.09
N TRP A 20 5.11 -3.81 7.04
CA TRP A 20 5.74 -3.21 8.21
C TRP A 20 6.42 -4.25 9.09
N GLN A 21 5.77 -5.39 9.35
CA GLN A 21 6.33 -6.48 10.13
C GLN A 21 7.57 -7.10 9.46
N ALA A 22 7.60 -7.19 8.13
CA ALA A 22 8.77 -7.67 7.39
C ALA A 22 10.04 -6.81 7.59
N LEU A 23 9.87 -5.57 8.08
CA LEU A 23 10.99 -4.67 8.42
C LEU A 23 11.59 -4.95 9.80
N GLY A 24 11.02 -5.87 10.58
CA GLY A 24 11.52 -6.25 11.91
C GLY A 24 10.89 -5.48 13.08
N SER A 25 9.83 -4.71 12.84
CA SER A 25 9.05 -4.06 13.91
C SER A 25 8.36 -5.07 14.82
N ALA A 26 8.25 -4.74 16.11
CA ALA A 26 7.65 -5.62 17.11
C ALA A 26 6.15 -5.86 16.82
N PRO A 27 5.66 -7.10 16.96
CA PRO A 27 4.23 -7.39 16.85
C PRO A 27 3.47 -6.70 18.00
N GLY A 28 2.76 -5.62 17.69
CA GLY A 28 2.04 -4.79 18.66
C GLY A 28 1.98 -3.31 18.25
N ASP A 29 2.93 -2.86 17.45
CA ASP A 29 2.87 -1.56 16.80
C ASP A 29 1.92 -1.64 15.59
N THR A 30 0.69 -1.14 15.74
CA THR A 30 -0.26 -0.94 14.63
C THR A 30 0.18 0.27 13.80
N LEU A 31 1.31 0.12 13.11
CA LEU A 31 1.76 1.08 12.11
C LEU A 31 1.52 0.51 10.73
N TYR A 32 0.89 1.30 9.87
CA TYR A 32 0.70 0.99 8.47
C TYR A 32 1.84 1.63 7.69
N LEU A 33 2.60 0.82 6.95
CA LEU A 33 3.68 1.30 6.09
C LEU A 33 3.17 2.20 4.95
N TRP A 34 1.95 1.93 4.49
CA TRP A 34 1.37 2.49 3.29
C TRP A 34 -0.05 2.95 3.58
N ALA A 35 -0.39 4.15 3.11
CA ALA A 35 -1.75 4.65 3.18
C ALA A 35 -2.66 3.87 2.22
N TRP A 36 -3.97 3.84 2.50
CA TRP A 36 -4.96 3.27 1.61
C TRP A 36 -6.18 4.18 1.51
N GLN A 37 -6.91 4.06 0.42
CA GLN A 37 -8.18 4.75 0.21
C GLN A 37 -9.28 3.76 -0.17
N LEU A 38 -10.49 3.96 0.34
CA LEU A 38 -11.66 3.14 0.01
C LEU A 38 -12.27 3.63 -1.31
N HIS A 39 -12.68 2.69 -2.16
CA HIS A 39 -13.53 2.99 -3.29
C HIS A 39 -14.95 3.33 -2.78
N PRO A 40 -15.57 4.43 -3.24
CA PRO A 40 -16.77 4.97 -2.60
C PRO A 40 -18.03 4.14 -2.82
N THR A 41 -18.05 3.23 -3.79
CA THR A 41 -19.30 2.57 -4.22
C THR A 41 -19.29 1.05 -4.15
N ASP A 42 -18.13 0.39 -4.00
CA ASP A 42 -18.03 -1.08 -4.07
C ASP A 42 -17.21 -1.73 -2.96
N GLY A 43 -16.66 -0.94 -2.03
CA GLY A 43 -15.93 -1.44 -0.86
C GLY A 43 -14.50 -1.91 -1.15
N ARG A 44 -14.01 -1.84 -2.40
CA ARG A 44 -12.59 -2.07 -2.72
C ARG A 44 -11.71 -1.04 -2.04
N ALA A 45 -10.43 -1.35 -1.89
CA ALA A 45 -9.46 -0.39 -1.37
C ALA A 45 -8.21 -0.33 -2.24
N ALA A 46 -7.69 0.87 -2.45
CA ALA A 46 -6.44 1.11 -3.15
C ALA A 46 -5.36 1.43 -2.12
N LEU A 47 -4.37 0.56 -2.03
CA LEU A 47 -3.17 0.77 -1.25
C LEU A 47 -2.19 1.62 -2.05
N LEU A 48 -1.78 2.74 -1.48
CA LEU A 48 -0.89 3.72 -2.10
C LEU A 48 0.56 3.35 -1.78
N LEU A 49 1.32 3.06 -2.83
CA LEU A 49 2.73 2.70 -2.79
C LEU A 49 3.56 3.90 -3.25
N PRO A 50 4.28 4.57 -2.34
CA PRO A 50 5.28 5.55 -2.72
C PRO A 50 6.32 4.94 -3.66
N ALA A 51 6.86 5.72 -4.59
CA ALA A 51 7.83 5.22 -5.57
C ALA A 51 9.20 4.95 -4.93
N MET A 52 9.49 5.71 -3.87
CA MET A 52 10.76 5.65 -3.16
C MET A 52 10.55 5.44 -1.66
N PRO A 53 11.46 4.74 -0.97
CA PRO A 53 11.40 4.57 0.48
C PRO A 53 11.43 5.91 1.24
N GLY A 54 12.10 6.93 0.69
CA GLY A 54 12.12 8.27 1.26
C GLY A 54 10.74 8.94 1.32
N GLU A 55 9.86 8.67 0.35
CA GLU A 55 8.47 9.16 0.36
C GLU A 55 7.63 8.42 1.40
N ALA A 56 7.93 7.15 1.65
CA ALA A 56 7.35 6.36 2.73
C ALA A 56 7.96 6.69 4.12
N GLN A 57 8.92 7.63 4.18
CA GLN A 57 9.65 8.02 5.40
C GLN A 57 10.33 6.84 6.12
N ILE A 58 10.78 5.84 5.35
CA ILE A 58 11.50 4.67 5.87
C ILE A 58 12.96 4.69 5.40
N HIS A 59 13.86 4.25 6.26
CA HIS A 59 15.30 4.18 5.98
C HIS A 59 15.68 2.85 5.34
N LEU A 60 15.13 2.54 4.17
CA LEU A 60 15.47 1.37 3.37
C LEU A 60 16.19 1.75 2.07
N SER A 61 16.94 0.81 1.52
CA SER A 61 17.38 0.89 0.13
C SER A 61 16.17 0.69 -0.80
N GLN A 62 16.28 1.16 -2.05
CA GLN A 62 15.24 0.93 -3.06
C GLN A 62 15.01 -0.57 -3.30
N GLU A 63 16.08 -1.38 -3.34
CA GLU A 63 15.99 -2.83 -3.54
C GLU A 63 15.20 -3.52 -2.41
N SER A 64 15.48 -3.17 -1.15
CA SER A 64 14.76 -3.73 -0.01
C SER A 64 13.29 -3.30 0.00
N TYR A 65 13.00 -2.06 -0.41
CA TYR A 65 11.64 -1.55 -0.54
C TYR A 65 10.85 -2.25 -1.65
N ASP A 66 11.44 -2.41 -2.84
CA ASP A 66 10.83 -3.16 -3.94
C ASP A 66 10.67 -4.66 -3.59
N GLY A 67 11.56 -5.18 -2.74
CA GLY A 67 11.49 -6.52 -2.17
C GLY A 67 10.33 -6.74 -1.20
N LEU A 68 9.72 -5.67 -0.67
CA LEU A 68 8.52 -5.79 0.14
C LEU A 68 7.32 -6.27 -0.66
N LEU A 69 7.33 -6.10 -1.98
CA LEU A 69 6.26 -6.54 -2.89
C LEU A 69 6.59 -7.90 -3.50
N THR A 70 5.60 -8.80 -3.46
CA THR A 70 5.68 -10.07 -4.18
C THR A 70 5.77 -9.83 -5.69
N PRO A 71 6.30 -10.79 -6.48
CA PRO A 71 6.33 -10.66 -7.93
C PRO A 71 4.94 -10.40 -8.56
N ALA A 72 3.89 -11.02 -8.00
CA ALA A 72 2.52 -10.82 -8.45
C ALA A 72 2.02 -9.40 -8.19
N GLU A 73 2.30 -8.84 -7.02
CA GLU A 73 1.96 -7.44 -6.69
C GLU A 73 2.71 -6.44 -7.55
N ARG A 74 4.00 -6.71 -7.83
CA ARG A 74 4.78 -5.87 -8.75
C ARG A 74 4.21 -5.85 -10.16
N ALA A 75 3.59 -6.95 -10.60
CA ALA A 75 2.91 -7.02 -11.89
C ALA A 75 1.49 -6.42 -11.86
N ALA A 76 0.80 -6.48 -10.72
CA ALA A 76 -0.58 -6.03 -10.55
C ALA A 76 -0.71 -4.53 -10.18
N ARG A 77 0.38 -3.86 -9.83
CA ARG A 77 0.37 -2.43 -9.49
C ARG A 77 -0.01 -1.57 -10.69
N VAL A 78 -0.76 -0.50 -10.42
CA VAL A 78 -1.20 0.47 -11.43
C VAL A 78 -0.66 1.86 -11.11
N GLU A 79 -0.31 2.64 -12.13
CA GLU A 79 0.19 4.03 -11.96
C GLU A 79 -0.92 5.00 -11.62
N THR A 80 -2.10 4.75 -12.17
CA THR A 80 -3.31 5.53 -11.94
C THR A 80 -4.42 4.59 -11.53
N LEU A 81 -5.25 5.03 -10.59
CA LEU A 81 -6.48 4.32 -10.30
C LEU A 81 -7.41 4.46 -11.51
N PRO A 82 -8.12 3.38 -11.88
CA PRO A 82 -9.08 3.45 -12.98
C PRO A 82 -10.06 4.58 -12.70
N ALA A 83 -10.44 5.34 -13.73
CA ALA A 83 -11.21 6.59 -13.61
C ALA A 83 -12.60 6.45 -12.95
N GLU A 84 -13.01 5.24 -12.58
CA GLU A 84 -14.20 4.96 -11.78
C GLU A 84 -14.03 5.55 -10.38
N ASP A 85 -14.42 6.81 -10.21
CA ASP A 85 -14.82 7.44 -8.95
C ASP A 85 -13.98 7.12 -7.71
N TRP A 86 -12.67 6.91 -7.81
CA TRP A 86 -11.81 6.80 -6.63
C TRP A 86 -11.71 8.19 -5.98
N GLY A 87 -12.72 8.52 -5.16
CA GLY A 87 -12.82 9.77 -4.44
C GLY A 87 -11.52 10.01 -3.68
N VAL A 88 -10.91 11.18 -3.91
CA VAL A 88 -9.71 11.60 -3.19
C VAL A 88 -10.09 11.63 -1.71
N ALA A 89 -9.49 10.74 -0.91
CA ALA A 89 -9.63 10.82 0.54
C ALA A 89 -8.89 12.09 0.99
N GLU A 90 -9.63 13.17 1.22
CA GLU A 90 -9.11 14.35 1.91
C GLU A 90 -8.77 13.94 3.34
N PHE A 91 -7.50 14.14 3.72
CA PHE A 91 -6.97 13.88 5.06
C PHE A 91 -7.48 14.88 6.09
#